data_AF-A0A953KDY4-F1
#
_entry.id   AF-A0A953KDY4-F1
#
_cell.length_a   1.000
_cell.length_b   1.000
_cell.length_c   1.000
_cell.angle_alpha   90.00
_cell.angle_beta   90.00
_cell.angle_gamma   90.00
#
_symmetry.space_group_name_H-M   'P 1'
#
loop_
_entity.id
_entity.type
_entity.pdbx_description
1 polymer ?
#
loop_
_entity_poly.entity_id
_entity_poly.type
_entity_poly.pdbx_seq_one_letter_code
_entity_poly.pdbx_strand_id
1 'polypeptide(L)'
;MAKEPKTKVKTDTKETAEAPTISSRTELKTFLTMVREKLFAGSAPPIYAVSALQFVFNHPNVYELLDKSNKEIAKEIWVKLKQSGVQVKNPPLLFTGDEAGQE
;
A
#
# COMPACT_ATOMS: atom_id res chain seq x y z
N MET A 1 33.18 -20.84 39.38
CA MET A 1 33.50 -20.60 37.95
C MET A 1 32.43 -21.28 37.09
N ALA A 2 31.54 -20.50 36.49
CA ALA A 2 30.90 -20.80 35.21
C ALA A 2 30.23 -19.51 34.73
N LYS A 3 30.67 -19.04 33.57
CA LYS A 3 30.27 -17.80 32.89
C LYS A 3 29.04 -18.11 32.02
N GLU A 4 28.05 -17.21 32.05
CA GLU A 4 27.19 -16.71 30.93
C GLU A 4 26.44 -17.74 30.01
N PRO A 5 25.25 -17.43 29.43
CA PRO A 5 24.97 -16.13 28.81
C PRO A 5 23.57 -15.51 29.01
N LYS A 6 23.60 -14.18 28.90
CA LYS A 6 22.45 -13.28 28.73
C LYS A 6 21.81 -13.51 27.36
N THR A 7 20.66 -14.17 27.33
CA THR A 7 19.81 -14.15 26.13
C THR A 7 18.91 -12.91 26.18
N LYS A 8 19.28 -11.87 25.42
CA LYS A 8 18.41 -10.75 25.08
C LYS A 8 17.30 -11.28 24.16
N VAL A 9 16.17 -11.66 24.74
CA VAL A 9 14.95 -11.83 23.95
C VAL A 9 14.25 -10.47 23.89
N LYS A 10 14.53 -9.69 22.85
CA LYS A 10 13.64 -8.59 22.45
C LYS A 10 12.54 -9.20 21.59
N THR A 11 11.56 -9.80 22.27
CA THR A 11 10.24 -10.07 21.70
C THR A 11 9.47 -8.76 21.71
N ASP A 12 9.34 -8.11 20.56
CA ASP A 12 8.10 -7.45 20.19
C ASP A 12 8.06 -7.30 18.66
N THR A 13 7.58 -8.34 18.00
CA THR A 13 6.91 -8.18 16.72
C THR A 13 5.73 -9.13 16.78
N LYS A 14 4.74 -8.68 17.55
CA LYS A 14 3.40 -9.24 17.52
C LYS A 14 2.80 -8.86 16.17
N GLU A 15 3.04 -9.71 15.18
CA GLU A 15 2.28 -9.75 13.94
C GLU A 15 0.86 -10.23 14.30
N THR A 16 0.10 -9.39 15.00
CA THR A 16 -1.35 -9.50 14.98
C THR A 16 -1.72 -9.05 13.57
N ALA A 17 -2.18 -9.97 12.73
CA ALA A 17 -2.80 -9.68 11.45
C ALA A 17 -4.16 -9.00 11.66
N GLU A 18 -4.17 -7.89 12.38
CA GLU A 18 -5.27 -6.94 12.36
C GLU A 18 -5.18 -6.24 11.00
N ALA A 19 -6.26 -6.36 10.21
CA ALA A 19 -6.35 -5.62 8.97
C ALA A 19 -6.01 -4.14 9.24
N PRO A 20 -5.20 -3.50 8.39
CA PRO A 20 -4.80 -2.11 8.62
C PRO A 20 -6.06 -1.24 8.69
N THR A 21 -6.43 -0.77 9.88
CA THR A 21 -7.57 0.14 10.05
C THR A 21 -7.15 1.52 9.60
N ILE A 22 -7.54 1.90 8.38
CA ILE A 22 -7.19 3.21 7.82
C ILE A 22 -8.24 4.23 8.26
N SER A 23 -7.98 4.93 9.36
CA SER A 23 -8.90 5.96 9.87
C SER A 23 -8.50 7.36 9.43
N SER A 24 -7.25 7.58 9.03
CA SER A 24 -6.70 8.90 8.69
C SER A 24 -5.90 8.94 7.39
N ARG A 25 -5.80 10.12 6.77
CA ARG A 25 -5.00 10.38 5.56
C ARG A 25 -3.53 9.99 5.74
N THR A 26 -2.97 10.26 6.91
CA THR A 26 -1.58 9.94 7.25
C THR A 26 -1.37 8.43 7.34
N GLU A 27 -2.31 7.69 7.94
CA GLU A 27 -2.25 6.23 8.01
C GLU A 27 -2.36 5.61 6.60
N LEU A 28 -3.26 6.14 5.76
CA LEU A 28 -3.35 5.72 4.37
C LEU A 28 -2.02 5.96 3.63
N LYS A 29 -1.40 7.12 3.85
CA LYS A 29 -0.12 7.45 3.21
C LYS A 29 0.96 6.44 3.60
N THR A 30 1.09 6.15 4.90
CA THR A 30 2.06 5.17 5.42
C THR A 30 1.79 3.79 4.85
N PHE A 31 0.53 3.36 4.83
CA PHE A 31 0.13 2.08 4.25
C PHE A 31 0.47 1.98 2.75
N LEU A 32 0.10 2.98 1.95
CA LEU A 32 0.42 3.02 0.53
C LEU A 32 1.93 3.05 0.29
N THR A 33 2.69 3.80 1.11
CA THR A 33 4.14 3.86 1.01
C THR A 33 4.77 2.50 1.30
N MET A 34 4.33 1.81 2.35
CA MET A 34 4.77 0.46 2.67
C MET A 34 4.47 -0.52 1.53
N VAL A 35 3.28 -0.47 0.94
CA VAL A 35 2.90 -1.31 -0.21
C VAL A 35 3.80 -1.02 -1.41
N ARG A 36 4.04 0.26 -1.71
CA ARG A 36 4.96 0.70 -2.77
C ARG A 36 6.35 0.16 -2.55
N GLU A 37 6.93 0.34 -1.36
CA GLU A 37 8.28 -0.11 -1.04
C GLU A 37 8.40 -1.63 -1.18
N LYS A 38 7.45 -2.39 -0.64
CA LYS A 38 7.44 -3.85 -0.78
C LYS A 38 7.32 -4.31 -2.24
N LEU A 39 6.51 -3.63 -3.05
CA LEU A 39 6.37 -3.92 -4.48
C LEU A 39 7.65 -3.57 -5.27
N PHE A 40 8.27 -2.43 -4.98
CA PHE A 40 9.46 -1.95 -5.69
C PHE A 40 10.72 -2.72 -5.30
N ALA A 41 10.83 -3.13 -4.04
CA ALA A 41 11.90 -4.01 -3.56
C ALA A 41 11.75 -5.46 -4.06
N GLY A 42 10.60 -5.83 -4.62
CA GLY A 42 10.30 -7.22 -4.99
C GLY A 42 10.02 -8.13 -3.79
N SER A 43 9.89 -7.57 -2.58
CA SER A 43 9.62 -8.29 -1.34
C SER A 43 8.16 -8.70 -1.18
N ALA A 44 7.25 -8.18 -2.01
CA ALA A 44 5.86 -8.62 -2.10
C ALA A 44 5.44 -8.87 -3.56
N PRO A 45 4.64 -9.92 -3.82
CA PRO A 45 4.17 -10.21 -5.15
C PRO A 45 3.19 -9.13 -5.64
N PRO A 46 3.08 -8.88 -6.96
CA PRO A 46 2.16 -7.88 -7.53
C PRO A 46 0.71 -8.04 -7.04
N ILE A 47 0.23 -9.26 -6.85
CA ILE A 47 -1.13 -9.53 -6.36
C ILE A 47 -1.39 -8.93 -4.97
N TYR A 48 -0.37 -8.86 -4.10
CA TYR A 48 -0.50 -8.22 -2.78
C TYR A 48 -0.82 -6.73 -2.93
N ALA A 49 -0.13 -6.04 -3.83
CA ALA A 49 -0.38 -4.62 -4.09
C ALA A 49 -1.75 -4.39 -4.77
N VAL A 50 -2.21 -5.30 -5.62
CA VAL A 50 -3.60 -5.26 -6.16
C VAL A 50 -4.61 -5.36 -5.02
N SER A 51 -4.48 -6.35 -4.14
CA SER A 51 -5.39 -6.53 -3.00
C SER A 51 -5.35 -5.35 -2.04
N ALA A 52 -4.17 -4.78 -1.78
CA ALA A 52 -4.01 -3.59 -0.95
C ALA A 52 -4.73 -2.36 -1.54
N LEU A 53 -4.62 -2.15 -2.86
CA LEU A 53 -5.34 -1.05 -3.51
C LEU A 53 -6.85 -1.30 -3.55
N GLN A 54 -7.28 -2.54 -3.75
CA GLN A 54 -8.69 -2.91 -3.65
C GLN A 54 -9.24 -2.64 -2.23
N PHE A 55 -8.48 -2.94 -1.19
CA PHE A 55 -8.86 -2.61 0.19
C PHE A 55 -9.05 -1.10 0.38
N VAL A 56 -8.13 -0.29 -0.15
CA VAL A 56 -8.23 1.18 -0.09
C VAL A 56 -9.44 1.70 -0.87
N PHE A 57 -9.68 1.17 -2.08
CA PHE A 57 -10.77 1.65 -2.95
C PHE A 57 -12.17 1.27 -2.46
N ASN A 58 -12.29 0.20 -1.70
CA ASN A 58 -13.55 -0.20 -1.07
C ASN A 58 -13.76 0.45 0.32
N HIS A 59 -12.87 1.33 0.76
CA HIS A 59 -13.01 2.01 2.04
C HIS A 59 -14.16 3.02 1.99
N PRO A 60 -15.06 3.08 3.00
CA PRO A 60 -16.23 3.96 2.99
C PRO A 60 -15.88 5.43 2.80
N ASN A 61 -14.76 5.88 3.38
CA ASN A 61 -14.30 7.27 3.31
C ASN A 61 -13.17 7.47 2.29
N VAL A 62 -13.09 6.61 1.25
CA VAL A 62 -11.96 6.66 0.29
C VAL A 62 -11.79 8.04 -0.35
N TYR A 63 -12.87 8.74 -0.70
CA TYR A 63 -12.79 10.06 -1.32
C TYR A 63 -12.20 11.13 -0.41
N GLU A 64 -12.40 11.00 0.91
CA GLU A 64 -11.84 11.93 1.90
C GLU A 64 -10.39 11.60 2.26
N LEU A 65 -10.04 10.31 2.19
CA LEU A 65 -8.71 9.80 2.51
C LEU A 65 -7.74 9.94 1.34
N LEU A 66 -8.22 9.78 0.10
CA LEU A 66 -7.44 9.79 -1.13
C LEU A 66 -7.21 11.21 -1.65
N ASP A 67 -6.55 12.03 -0.83
CA ASP A 67 -6.05 13.36 -1.20
C ASP A 67 -4.99 13.27 -2.33
N LYS A 68 -4.61 14.40 -2.95
CA LYS A 68 -3.66 14.48 -4.07
C LYS A 68 -2.39 13.66 -3.80
N SER A 69 -1.78 13.80 -2.63
CA SER A 69 -0.56 13.07 -2.27
C SER A 69 -0.76 11.54 -2.21
N ASN A 70 -1.90 11.09 -1.66
CA ASN A 70 -2.21 9.66 -1.57
C ASN A 70 -2.58 9.08 -2.94
N LYS A 71 -3.27 9.87 -3.77
CA LYS A 71 -3.61 9.53 -5.15
C LYS A 71 -2.35 9.35 -6.01
N GLU A 72 -1.33 10.19 -5.83
CA GLU A 72 -0.05 10.06 -6.53
C GLU A 72 0.68 8.75 -6.18
N ILE A 73 0.75 8.39 -4.89
CA ILE A 73 1.38 7.12 -4.46
C ILE A 73 0.58 5.93 -5.01
N ALA A 74 -0.75 5.98 -4.94
CA ALA A 74 -1.59 4.93 -5.49
C ALA A 74 -1.45 4.79 -7.02
N LYS A 75 -1.32 5.91 -7.76
CA LYS A 75 -0.99 5.91 -9.20
C LYS A 75 0.36 5.24 -9.46
N GLU A 76 1.41 5.55 -8.69
CA GLU A 76 2.73 4.93 -8.86
C GLU A 76 2.69 3.42 -8.66
N ILE A 77 1.98 2.95 -7.62
CA ILE A 77 1.76 1.50 -7.38
C ILE A 77 1.02 0.90 -8.58
N TRP A 78 -0.03 1.57 -9.07
CA TRP A 78 -0.82 1.10 -10.22
C TRP A 78 0.01 0.97 -11.50
N VAL A 79 0.84 1.98 -11.80
CA VAL A 79 1.75 1.98 -12.96
C VAL A 79 2.76 0.85 -12.83
N LYS A 80 3.34 0.66 -11.63
CA LYS A 80 4.29 -0.43 -11.39
C LYS A 80 3.65 -1.80 -11.59
N LEU A 81 2.41 -2.00 -11.14
CA LEU A 81 1.65 -3.23 -11.35
C LEU A 81 1.47 -3.54 -12.85
N LYS A 82 1.12 -2.54 -13.65
CA LYS A 82 1.05 -2.70 -15.11
C LYS A 82 2.40 -3.08 -15.72
N GLN A 83 3.49 -2.45 -15.28
CA GLN A 83 4.85 -2.78 -15.74
C GLN A 83 5.28 -4.19 -15.35
N SER A 84 4.77 -4.73 -14.23
CA SER A 84 4.98 -6.11 -13.81
C SER A 84 4.21 -7.15 -14.64
N GLY A 85 3.45 -6.73 -15.66
CA GLY A 85 2.66 -7.61 -16.52
C GLY A 85 1.28 -7.94 -15.97
N VAL A 86 0.84 -7.29 -14.89
CA VAL A 86 -0.50 -7.46 -14.35
C VAL A 86 -1.50 -6.72 -15.24
N GLN A 87 -2.47 -7.46 -15.79
CA GLN A 87 -3.53 -6.88 -16.63
C GLN A 87 -4.63 -6.27 -15.76
N VAL A 88 -4.48 -4.99 -15.43
CA VAL A 88 -5.46 -4.24 -14.63
C VAL A 88 -5.93 -2.98 -15.36
N LYS A 89 -7.25 -2.74 -15.36
CA LYS A 89 -7.87 -1.55 -15.98
C LYS A 89 -7.62 -0.30 -15.15
N ASN A 90 -7.41 0.86 -15.77
CA ASN A 90 -7.23 2.11 -15.00
C ASN A 90 -8.46 2.40 -14.12
N PRO A 91 -8.31 2.49 -12.79
CA PRO A 91 -9.42 2.83 -11.91
C PRO A 91 -9.77 4.31 -12.11
N PRO A 92 -11.05 4.64 -12.39
CA PRO A 92 -11.50 6.02 -12.54
C PRO A 92 -11.10 6.89 -11.35
N LEU A 93 -11.11 6.33 -10.14
CA LEU A 93 -10.71 7.03 -8.93
C LEU A 93 -9.27 7.62 -8.99
N LEU A 94 -8.35 6.93 -9.67
CA LEU A 94 -6.98 7.42 -9.85
C LEU A 94 -6.81 8.28 -11.09
N PHE A 95 -7.55 8.05 -12.17
CA PHE A 95 -7.26 8.64 -13.48
C PHE A 95 -8.34 9.62 -14.00
N THR A 96 -9.54 9.62 -13.44
CA THR A 96 -10.57 10.63 -13.70
C THR A 96 -10.13 11.96 -13.08
N GLY A 97 -9.94 12.96 -13.94
CA GLY A 97 -9.31 14.25 -13.63
C GLY A 97 -7.96 14.47 -14.34
N ASP A 98 -7.33 13.42 -14.86
CA ASP A 98 -6.13 13.48 -15.72
C ASP A 98 -6.51 13.25 -17.21
N GLU A 99 -7.56 12.45 -17.44
CA GLU A 99 -8.04 12.04 -18.77
C GLU A 99 -9.20 12.92 -19.32
N ALA A 100 -9.23 14.21 -18.99
CA ALA A 100 -10.14 15.17 -19.64
C ALA A 100 -9.57 15.71 -20.97
N GLY A 101 -8.81 14.91 -21.72
CA GLY A 101 -8.19 15.40 -22.95
C GLY A 101 -7.26 14.44 -23.68
N GLN A 102 -7.65 13.19 -23.90
CA GLN A 102 -7.11 12.41 -25.03
C GLN A 102 -8.26 11.60 -25.66
N GLU A 103 -8.81 12.20 -26.72
CA GLU A 103 -9.59 11.55 -27.78
C GLU A 103 -8.74 10.55 -28.56
#